data_AF-A0A2A2LKQ6-F1
#
_entry.id   AF-A0A2A2LKQ6-F1
#
_cell.length_a   1.000
_cell.length_b   1.000
_cell.length_c   1.000
_cell.angle_alpha   90.00
_cell.angle_beta   90.00
_cell.angle_gamma   90.00
#
_symmetry.space_group_name_H-M   'P 1'
#
loop_
_entity.id
_entity.type
_entity.pdbx_description
1 polymer ?
#
loop_
_entity_poly.entity_id
_entity_poly.type
_entity_poly.pdbx_seq_one_letter_code
_entity_poly.pdbx_strand_id
1 'polypeptide(L)'
;MQQLNKASAFLITEGLDTIAAVSLNGKQIAQSSNQFVSSFVDITKLLQDQNTIQVDFKSPVQYAAQMASAYKTSSGHDVPPVCPPSIQHGDCHPNFLRKAQYSFSWDWGPSFPTIGISQPIQIAVVESVYFKDFTWTTQLDGKMTKKIGFKTVDLVQDYVDPNKVSLGRDFYFRINGVPIFLKGSNWIPISMFPLTGNYTDRLRFLLDSAAEVGMNALRVWGGGLYETEEFYNYASTKGILIWQDLMFACALYPTNKEFLDSVQTEMQQQIWRLRKHASILVYAGNNENEIAIRDHWWSVSNYSETQEVSDYVALYADTISPIVRQSDPSRPFLLSSPSNGIQTEM
;
A
#
# COMPACT_ATOMS: atom_id res chain seq x y z
N MET A 1 -39.10 -8.09 -5.82
CA MET A 1 -39.00 -8.12 -4.35
C MET A 1 -39.32 -9.45 -3.62
N GLN A 2 -40.02 -10.45 -4.19
CA GLN A 2 -40.39 -11.69 -3.45
C GLN A 2 -39.26 -12.72 -3.20
N GLN A 3 -38.08 -12.56 -3.83
CA GLN A 3 -36.95 -13.49 -3.70
C GLN A 3 -35.92 -13.16 -2.60
N LEU A 4 -36.01 -12.01 -1.93
CA LEU A 4 -35.02 -11.59 -0.92
C LEU A 4 -35.34 -12.03 0.52
N ASN A 5 -36.46 -12.74 0.77
CA ASN A 5 -36.82 -13.14 2.13
C ASN A 5 -35.82 -14.10 2.82
N LYS A 6 -34.81 -14.59 2.09
CA LYS A 6 -33.68 -15.38 2.63
C LYS A 6 -32.29 -14.91 2.16
N ALA A 7 -32.19 -13.83 1.39
CA ALA A 7 -30.93 -13.41 0.78
C ALA A 7 -30.43 -12.08 1.36
N SER A 8 -29.14 -12.00 1.62
CA SER A 8 -28.42 -10.78 1.96
C SER A 8 -27.82 -10.16 0.71
N ALA A 9 -27.77 -8.82 0.65
CA ALA A 9 -27.13 -8.07 -0.41
C ALA A 9 -26.09 -7.11 0.18
N PHE A 10 -24.92 -7.07 -0.44
CA PHE A 10 -23.79 -6.27 0.01
C PHE A 10 -23.29 -5.37 -1.13
N LEU A 11 -23.06 -4.09 -0.84
CA LEU A 11 -22.33 -3.20 -1.73
C LEU A 11 -20.85 -3.27 -1.39
N ILE A 12 -20.03 -3.49 -2.41
CA ILE A 12 -18.58 -3.59 -2.30
C ILE A 12 -17.98 -2.47 -3.14
N THR A 13 -17.18 -1.62 -2.52
CA THR A 13 -16.36 -0.64 -3.24
C THR A 13 -14.90 -1.08 -3.10
N GLU A 14 -14.31 -1.60 -4.17
CA GLU A 14 -12.95 -2.15 -4.10
C GLU A 14 -11.87 -1.07 -3.92
N GLY A 15 -12.17 0.17 -4.30
CA GLY A 15 -11.23 1.29 -4.24
C GLY A 15 -11.88 2.58 -4.71
N LEU A 16 -11.83 3.60 -3.85
CA LEU A 16 -12.28 4.95 -4.14
C LEU A 16 -11.11 5.89 -3.91
N ASP A 17 -10.80 6.73 -4.90
CA ASP A 17 -9.74 7.73 -4.82
C ASP A 17 -10.34 9.12 -4.55
N THR A 18 -10.23 9.71 -3.37
CA THR A 18 -9.88 9.06 -2.10
C THR A 18 -10.96 9.35 -1.07
N ILE A 19 -11.24 10.64 -0.86
CA ILE A 19 -12.22 11.12 0.11
C ILE A 19 -13.59 11.14 -0.54
N ALA A 20 -14.45 10.21 -0.14
CA ALA A 20 -15.76 10.02 -0.75
C ALA A 20 -16.85 9.65 0.27
N ALA A 21 -18.08 10.08 0.03
CA ALA A 21 -19.27 9.56 0.67
C ALA A 21 -20.04 8.70 -0.33
N VAL A 22 -20.43 7.49 0.08
CA VAL A 22 -21.23 6.57 -0.74
C VAL A 22 -22.65 6.54 -0.20
N SER A 23 -23.63 6.81 -1.06
CA SER A 23 -25.04 6.82 -0.72
C SER A 23 -25.83 5.86 -1.61
N LEU A 24 -26.79 5.16 -1.01
CA LEU A 24 -27.77 4.33 -1.71
C LEU A 24 -29.16 4.92 -1.45
N ASN A 25 -29.87 5.26 -2.53
CA ASN A 25 -31.22 5.83 -2.46
C ASN A 25 -31.31 7.07 -1.55
N GLY A 26 -30.29 7.94 -1.62
CA GLY A 26 -30.17 9.15 -0.80
C GLY A 26 -29.71 8.94 0.64
N LYS A 27 -29.53 7.69 1.10
CA LYS A 27 -28.98 7.38 2.43
C LYS A 27 -27.49 7.10 2.34
N GLN A 28 -26.67 7.84 3.09
CA GLN A 28 -25.25 7.53 3.21
C GLN A 28 -25.03 6.18 3.89
N ILE A 29 -24.26 5.31 3.24
CA ILE A 29 -23.99 3.93 3.69
C ILE A 29 -22.51 3.67 3.97
N ALA A 30 -21.60 4.44 3.36
CA ALA A 30 -20.17 4.33 3.61
C ALA A 30 -19.47 5.69 3.44
N GLN A 31 -18.26 5.78 3.99
CA GLN A 31 -17.30 6.83 3.70
C GLN A 31 -15.95 6.21 3.40
N SER A 32 -15.16 6.88 2.55
CA SER A 32 -13.77 6.53 2.26
C SER A 32 -12.88 7.73 2.54
N SER A 33 -11.71 7.47 3.11
CA SER A 33 -10.60 8.41 3.27
C SER A 33 -9.25 7.77 2.92
N ASN A 34 -9.27 6.56 2.35
CA ASN A 34 -8.08 5.77 2.05
C ASN A 34 -8.25 5.07 0.68
N GLN A 35 -7.38 5.43 -0.27
CA GLN A 35 -7.40 4.93 -1.65
C GLN A 35 -7.17 3.42 -1.74
N PHE A 36 -6.52 2.86 -0.72
CA PHE A 36 -6.01 1.50 -0.69
C PHE A 36 -6.90 0.54 0.13
N VAL A 37 -8.07 1.02 0.58
CA VAL A 37 -9.01 0.27 1.41
C VAL A 37 -10.33 0.07 0.65
N SER A 38 -10.74 -1.18 0.59
CA SER A 38 -12.08 -1.59 0.14
C SER A 38 -13.11 -1.46 1.26
N SER A 39 -14.36 -1.17 0.89
CA SER A 39 -15.50 -1.17 1.80
C SER A 39 -16.50 -2.27 1.43
N PHE A 40 -17.19 -2.79 2.45
CA PHE A 40 -18.19 -3.86 2.34
C PHE A 40 -19.36 -3.53 3.26
N VAL A 41 -20.52 -3.23 2.69
CA VAL A 41 -21.69 -2.74 3.45
C VAL A 41 -22.92 -3.56 3.13
N ASP A 42 -23.61 -4.04 4.17
CA ASP A 42 -24.92 -4.68 4.04
C ASP A 42 -25.98 -3.65 3.60
N ILE A 43 -26.55 -3.87 2.43
CA ILE A 43 -27.58 -3.04 1.82
C ILE A 43 -28.93 -3.76 1.70
N THR A 44 -29.08 -4.95 2.29
CA THR A 44 -30.24 -5.84 2.15
C THR A 44 -31.55 -5.11 2.40
N LYS A 45 -31.60 -4.27 3.44
CA LYS A 45 -32.80 -3.52 3.86
C LYS A 45 -32.99 -2.18 3.14
N LEU A 46 -32.07 -1.81 2.26
CA LEU A 46 -32.06 -0.52 1.57
C LEU A 46 -32.42 -0.64 0.09
N LEU A 47 -32.39 -1.86 -0.45
CA LEU A 47 -32.71 -2.15 -1.85
C LEU A 47 -34.19 -1.93 -2.15
N GLN A 48 -34.43 -1.33 -3.32
CA GLN A 48 -35.73 -1.13 -3.95
C GLN A 48 -35.72 -1.78 -5.35
N ASP A 49 -36.83 -1.70 -6.09
CA ASP A 49 -36.88 -2.24 -7.47
C ASP A 49 -35.96 -1.43 -8.42
N GLN A 50 -35.78 -0.15 -8.17
CA GLN A 50 -34.78 0.71 -8.81
C GLN A 50 -33.94 1.38 -7.73
N ASN A 51 -32.62 1.41 -7.92
CA ASN A 51 -31.70 1.94 -6.94
C ASN A 51 -30.75 2.94 -7.57
N THR A 52 -30.46 4.01 -6.83
CA THR A 52 -29.42 4.99 -7.20
C THR A 52 -28.27 4.87 -6.22
N ILE A 53 -27.08 4.57 -6.75
CA ILE A 53 -25.82 4.64 -6.00
C ILE A 53 -25.14 5.95 -6.39
N GLN A 54 -24.84 6.78 -5.39
CA GLN A 54 -24.16 8.04 -5.55
C GLN A 54 -22.83 8.02 -4.79
N VAL A 55 -21.76 8.53 -5.42
CA VAL A 55 -20.44 8.67 -4.80
C VAL A 55 -20.00 10.11 -4.92
N ASP A 56 -19.98 10.82 -3.79
CA ASP A 56 -19.61 12.24 -3.72
C ASP A 56 -18.16 12.39 -3.25
N PHE A 57 -17.30 12.86 -4.13
CA PHE A 57 -15.87 13.07 -3.84
C PHE A 57 -15.60 14.50 -3.35
N LYS A 58 -14.61 14.62 -2.46
CA LYS A 58 -14.05 15.90 -2.00
C LYS A 58 -12.69 16.16 -2.64
N SER A 59 -12.30 17.43 -2.74
CA SER A 59 -10.96 17.80 -3.19
C SER A 59 -9.90 17.24 -2.23
N PRO A 60 -8.95 16.41 -2.71
CA PRO A 60 -7.89 15.87 -1.86
C PRO A 60 -6.96 16.96 -1.35
N VAL A 61 -6.64 17.97 -2.17
CA VAL A 61 -5.77 19.10 -1.77
C VAL A 61 -6.37 19.87 -0.60
N GLN A 62 -7.65 20.23 -0.69
CA GLN A 62 -8.33 20.96 0.39
C GLN A 62 -8.48 20.11 1.65
N TYR A 63 -8.79 18.82 1.50
CA TYR A 63 -8.92 17.91 2.63
C TYR A 63 -7.57 17.72 3.35
N ALA A 64 -6.48 17.52 2.61
CA ALA A 64 -5.13 17.39 3.16
C ALA A 64 -4.74 18.63 4.00
N ALA A 65 -4.97 19.83 3.47
CA ALA A 65 -4.71 21.08 4.20
C ALA A 65 -5.56 21.22 5.47
N GLN A 66 -6.82 20.77 5.45
CA GLN A 66 -7.70 20.75 6.62
C GLN A 66 -7.18 19.79 7.69
N MET A 67 -6.78 18.57 7.30
CA MET A 67 -6.24 17.58 8.23
C MET A 67 -4.91 18.04 8.83
N ALA A 68 -4.02 18.63 8.04
CA ALA A 68 -2.78 19.19 8.53
C ALA A 68 -3.03 20.30 9.57
N SER A 69 -3.97 21.21 9.29
CA SER A 69 -4.33 22.30 10.20
C SER A 69 -4.94 21.78 11.52
N ALA A 70 -5.81 20.77 11.44
CA ALA A 70 -6.41 20.14 12.61
C ALA A 70 -5.36 19.40 13.45
N TYR A 71 -4.47 18.66 12.79
CA TYR A 71 -3.39 17.94 13.45
C TYR A 71 -2.45 18.91 14.18
N LYS A 72 -1.99 19.98 13.50
CA LYS A 72 -1.15 21.02 14.10
C LYS A 72 -1.80 21.64 15.33
N THR A 73 -3.10 21.91 15.26
CA THR A 73 -3.87 22.46 16.40
C THR A 73 -3.84 21.51 17.61
N SER A 74 -3.93 20.20 17.38
CA SER A 74 -3.96 19.19 18.45
C SER A 74 -2.58 18.77 18.97
N SER A 75 -1.56 18.74 18.12
CA SER A 75 -0.21 18.23 18.42
C SER A 75 0.80 19.34 18.72
N GLY A 76 0.54 20.57 18.29
CA GLY A 76 1.42 21.72 18.47
C GLY A 76 2.53 21.86 17.44
N HIS A 77 2.59 21.00 16.41
CA HIS A 77 3.62 21.03 15.36
C HIS A 77 3.10 20.59 13.99
N ASP A 78 3.84 20.91 12.94
CA ASP A 78 3.59 20.40 11.59
C ASP A 78 4.20 18.99 11.40
N VAL A 79 3.73 18.25 10.41
CA VAL A 79 4.34 16.97 9.99
C VAL A 79 5.01 17.18 8.63
N PRO A 80 6.34 17.07 8.53
CA PRO A 80 7.08 17.39 7.31
C PRO A 80 7.09 16.25 6.26
N PRO A 81 7.39 16.58 5.00
CA PRO A 81 7.48 17.93 4.46
C PRO A 81 6.10 18.59 4.37
N VAL A 82 6.01 19.88 4.70
CA VAL A 82 4.76 20.65 4.63
C VAL A 82 4.32 20.82 3.17
N CYS A 83 5.24 21.24 2.31
CA CYS A 83 5.04 21.42 0.87
C CYS A 83 6.22 20.84 0.10
N PRO A 84 6.02 20.39 -1.15
CA PRO A 84 7.12 19.97 -2.01
C PRO A 84 8.01 21.17 -2.40
N PRO A 85 9.25 20.92 -2.86
CA PRO A 85 10.08 21.96 -3.45
C PRO A 85 9.37 22.70 -4.58
N SER A 86 9.52 24.02 -4.65
CA SER A 86 8.80 24.87 -5.61
C SER A 86 9.01 24.47 -7.09
N ILE A 87 10.19 23.93 -7.42
CA ILE A 87 10.52 23.43 -8.76
C ILE A 87 9.58 22.30 -9.24
N GLN A 88 8.96 21.56 -8.31
CA GLN A 88 8.01 20.50 -8.65
C GLN A 88 6.61 21.04 -8.99
N HIS A 89 6.30 22.29 -8.63
CA HIS A 89 4.99 22.91 -8.83
C HIS A 89 3.85 22.05 -8.27
N GLY A 90 4.08 21.48 -7.09
CA GLY A 90 3.18 20.55 -6.43
C GLY A 90 2.24 21.15 -5.40
N ASP A 91 1.39 20.28 -4.85
CA ASP A 91 0.45 20.60 -3.77
C ASP A 91 1.00 20.15 -2.41
N CYS A 92 0.61 20.85 -1.35
CA CYS A 92 1.11 20.61 0.01
C CYS A 92 0.37 19.46 0.72
N HIS A 93 1.00 18.93 1.78
CA HIS A 93 0.43 17.96 2.73
C HIS A 93 -0.01 16.58 2.19
N PRO A 94 0.65 15.97 1.19
CA PRO A 94 0.26 14.63 0.72
C PRO A 94 0.35 13.56 1.82
N ASN A 95 1.20 13.77 2.83
CA ASN A 95 1.39 12.89 3.97
C ASN A 95 0.17 12.79 4.92
N PHE A 96 -0.79 13.71 4.83
CA PHE A 96 -2.04 13.63 5.58
C PHE A 96 -3.12 12.78 4.90
N LEU A 97 -2.83 12.23 3.72
CA LEU A 97 -3.74 11.38 2.97
C LEU A 97 -3.17 9.98 2.78
N ARG A 98 -4.05 8.98 2.91
CA ARG A 98 -3.78 7.64 2.38
C ARG A 98 -4.17 7.57 0.91
N LYS A 99 -3.39 8.29 0.10
CA LYS A 99 -3.47 8.40 -1.36
C LYS A 99 -2.06 8.25 -1.93
N ALA A 100 -1.96 7.85 -3.20
CA ALA A 100 -0.69 7.79 -3.90
C ALA A 100 0.09 9.11 -3.79
N GLN A 101 1.27 9.06 -3.18
CA GLN A 101 2.00 10.27 -2.75
C GLN A 101 2.49 11.09 -3.95
N TYR A 102 2.92 10.43 -5.02
CA TYR A 102 3.35 11.08 -6.28
C TYR A 102 2.27 11.92 -6.96
N SER A 103 0.99 11.72 -6.62
CA SER A 103 -0.12 12.45 -7.25
C SER A 103 -0.11 13.95 -6.93
N PHE A 104 0.62 14.37 -5.90
CA PHE A 104 0.80 15.75 -5.47
C PHE A 104 2.08 16.40 -6.06
N SER A 105 2.63 15.79 -7.11
CA SER A 105 3.96 16.01 -7.72
C SER A 105 5.07 15.12 -7.17
N TRP A 106 6.11 14.99 -7.99
CA TRP A 106 7.42 14.48 -7.62
C TRP A 106 8.49 15.15 -8.49
N ASP A 107 9.78 14.92 -8.25
CA ASP A 107 10.85 15.47 -9.10
C ASP A 107 10.85 14.93 -10.55
N TRP A 108 10.05 13.90 -10.84
CA TRP A 108 9.81 13.34 -12.17
C TRP A 108 8.33 13.36 -12.61
N GLY A 109 7.42 13.85 -11.76
CA GLY A 109 5.96 13.70 -11.95
C GLY A 109 5.18 15.00 -11.69
N PRO A 110 4.17 15.33 -12.49
CA PRO A 110 3.33 16.52 -12.26
C PRO A 110 2.36 16.33 -11.09
N SER A 111 1.78 17.44 -10.59
CA SER A 111 0.66 17.38 -9.63
C SER A 111 -0.67 17.20 -10.37
N PHE A 112 -1.25 16.00 -10.25
CA PHE A 112 -2.63 15.71 -10.63
C PHE A 112 -3.27 14.85 -9.55
N PRO A 113 -3.68 15.45 -8.43
CA PRO A 113 -4.33 14.72 -7.33
C PRO A 113 -5.79 14.44 -7.72
N THR A 114 -5.96 13.48 -8.64
CA THR A 114 -7.25 13.09 -9.19
C THR A 114 -8.16 12.49 -8.14
N ILE A 115 -9.45 12.40 -8.49
CA ILE A 115 -10.47 11.69 -7.74
C ILE A 115 -11.25 10.76 -8.66
N GLY A 116 -11.87 9.73 -8.10
CA GLY A 116 -12.78 8.85 -8.84
C GLY A 116 -12.90 7.46 -8.25
N ILE A 117 -13.73 6.65 -8.90
CA ILE A 117 -13.88 5.23 -8.59
C ILE A 117 -12.68 4.50 -9.21
N SER A 118 -11.69 4.18 -8.39
CA SER A 118 -10.40 3.66 -8.86
C SER A 118 -10.39 2.14 -9.06
N GLN A 119 -11.37 1.44 -8.49
CA GLN A 119 -11.60 0.00 -8.65
C GLN A 119 -13.11 -0.29 -8.73
N PRO A 120 -13.52 -1.48 -9.19
CA PRO A 120 -14.93 -1.81 -9.38
C PRO A 120 -15.82 -1.57 -8.15
N ILE A 121 -17.07 -1.20 -8.42
CA ILE A 121 -18.17 -1.26 -7.45
C ILE A 121 -19.04 -2.45 -7.82
N GLN A 122 -19.31 -3.33 -6.86
CA GLN A 122 -20.06 -4.56 -7.05
C GLN A 122 -21.22 -4.66 -6.07
N ILE A 123 -22.30 -5.34 -6.48
CA ILE A 123 -23.34 -5.81 -5.57
C ILE A 123 -23.25 -7.33 -5.51
N ALA A 124 -23.00 -7.87 -4.32
CA ALA A 124 -23.01 -9.31 -4.07
C ALA A 124 -24.31 -9.70 -3.38
N VAL A 125 -25.08 -10.61 -3.98
CA VAL A 125 -26.31 -11.17 -3.39
C VAL A 125 -26.04 -12.63 -3.02
N VAL A 126 -26.30 -12.99 -1.76
CA VAL A 126 -26.07 -14.34 -1.23
C VAL A 126 -27.27 -14.85 -0.45
N GLU A 127 -27.59 -16.13 -0.62
CA GLU A 127 -28.66 -16.80 0.13
C GLU A 127 -28.17 -17.48 1.42
N SER A 128 -26.86 -17.46 1.69
CA SER A 128 -26.25 -18.04 2.88
C SER A 128 -25.03 -17.23 3.35
N VAL A 129 -23.82 -17.74 3.16
CA VAL A 129 -22.57 -17.13 3.65
C VAL A 129 -21.85 -16.46 2.49
N TYR A 130 -21.43 -15.19 2.68
CA TYR A 130 -20.51 -14.51 1.78
C TYR A 130 -19.07 -14.66 2.29
N PHE A 131 -18.24 -15.39 1.55
CA PHE A 131 -16.80 -15.45 1.80
C PHE A 131 -16.15 -14.19 1.22
N LYS A 132 -15.81 -13.22 2.08
CA LYS A 132 -15.15 -11.97 1.67
C LYS A 132 -13.79 -12.22 1.04
N ASP A 133 -13.04 -13.15 1.63
CA ASP A 133 -11.77 -13.62 1.11
C ASP A 133 -11.48 -15.01 1.71
N PHE A 134 -10.56 -15.75 1.12
CA PHE A 134 -10.06 -17.01 1.67
C PHE A 134 -8.55 -17.16 1.42
N THR A 135 -7.84 -17.63 2.43
CA THR A 135 -6.53 -18.26 2.27
C THR A 135 -6.70 -19.77 2.45
N TRP A 136 -5.82 -20.58 1.89
CA TRP A 136 -5.92 -22.02 1.99
C TRP A 136 -4.59 -22.64 2.38
N THR A 137 -4.69 -23.67 3.22
CA THR A 137 -3.66 -24.69 3.42
C THR A 137 -4.31 -25.98 2.97
N THR A 138 -3.71 -26.66 1.98
CA THR A 138 -4.39 -27.74 1.24
C THR A 138 -4.66 -28.98 2.11
N GLN A 139 -5.93 -29.34 2.25
CA GLN A 139 -6.43 -30.69 2.50
C GLN A 139 -7.73 -30.84 1.70
N LEU A 140 -7.87 -31.92 0.90
CA LEU A 140 -8.75 -31.93 -0.27
C LEU A 140 -10.13 -32.58 -0.02
N ASP A 141 -11.20 -31.84 -0.35
CA ASP A 141 -12.48 -32.37 -0.90
C ASP A 141 -13.15 -31.29 -1.79
N GLY A 142 -13.10 -31.44 -3.14
CA GLY A 142 -13.66 -30.49 -4.14
C GLY A 142 -12.77 -30.24 -5.38
N LYS A 143 -13.18 -29.39 -6.34
CA LYS A 143 -12.39 -29.02 -7.54
C LYS A 143 -12.29 -27.50 -7.75
N MET A 144 -11.08 -26.94 -7.61
CA MET A 144 -10.71 -25.56 -7.94
C MET A 144 -9.42 -25.60 -8.78
N THR A 145 -9.27 -24.73 -9.78
CA THR A 145 -8.02 -24.58 -10.54
C THR A 145 -7.42 -23.22 -10.27
N LYS A 146 -6.21 -23.18 -9.68
CA LYS A 146 -5.49 -21.94 -9.38
C LYS A 146 -4.00 -22.13 -9.70
N LYS A 147 -3.38 -21.11 -10.29
CA LYS A 147 -1.91 -21.08 -10.46
C LYS A 147 -1.30 -20.73 -9.10
N ILE A 148 -0.39 -21.57 -8.63
CA ILE A 148 0.32 -21.40 -7.35
C ILE A 148 1.82 -21.45 -7.61
N GLY A 149 2.59 -20.70 -6.83
CA GLY A 149 4.05 -20.75 -6.84
C GLY A 149 4.55 -21.14 -5.45
N PHE A 150 5.46 -22.10 -5.40
CA PHE A 150 6.14 -22.48 -4.16
C PHE A 150 7.55 -21.88 -4.19
N LYS A 151 7.85 -21.07 -3.18
CA LYS A 151 9.13 -20.38 -3.04
C LYS A 151 9.42 -20.17 -1.55
N THR A 152 10.66 -20.37 -1.12
CA THR A 152 11.15 -19.84 0.15
C THR A 152 12.03 -18.62 -0.10
N VAL A 153 11.97 -17.64 0.80
CA VAL A 153 12.82 -16.45 0.78
C VAL A 153 13.52 -16.32 2.11
N ASP A 154 14.85 -16.28 2.07
CA ASP A 154 15.65 -15.87 3.22
C ASP A 154 16.31 -14.53 2.90
N LEU A 155 16.23 -13.59 3.84
CA LEU A 155 17.11 -12.42 3.87
C LEU A 155 18.26 -12.71 4.84
N VAL A 156 19.47 -12.85 4.32
CA VAL A 156 20.67 -13.15 5.11
C VAL A 156 21.28 -11.86 5.62
N GLN A 157 21.45 -11.77 6.94
CA GLN A 157 21.98 -10.61 7.66
C GLN A 157 23.00 -10.99 8.73
N ASP A 158 23.73 -12.08 8.52
CA ASP A 158 24.78 -12.53 9.42
C ASP A 158 25.94 -11.51 9.44
N TYR A 159 26.74 -11.51 10.52
CA TYR A 159 27.98 -10.74 10.51
C TYR A 159 28.93 -11.26 9.43
N VAL A 160 29.51 -10.36 8.65
CA VAL A 160 30.49 -10.70 7.59
C VAL A 160 31.64 -11.53 8.17
N ASP A 161 32.11 -11.15 9.37
CA ASP A 161 33.00 -11.95 10.20
C ASP A 161 32.46 -11.93 11.64
N PRO A 162 31.98 -13.06 12.19
CA PRO A 162 31.48 -13.13 13.57
C PRO A 162 32.49 -12.71 14.64
N ASN A 163 33.79 -12.74 14.35
CA ASN A 163 34.85 -12.29 15.26
C ASN A 163 35.20 -10.80 15.09
N LYS A 164 34.64 -10.12 14.08
CA LYS A 164 34.87 -8.70 13.78
C LYS A 164 33.57 -8.01 13.42
N VAL A 165 32.69 -7.87 14.41
CA VAL A 165 31.36 -7.24 14.28
C VAL A 165 31.40 -5.83 13.66
N SER A 166 32.52 -5.11 13.77
CA SER A 166 32.72 -3.78 13.17
C SER A 166 32.74 -3.78 11.64
N LEU A 167 32.90 -4.93 10.98
CA LEU A 167 32.81 -5.06 9.52
C LEU A 167 31.36 -5.03 9.02
N GLY A 168 30.37 -5.05 9.92
CA GLY A 168 28.96 -5.01 9.58
C GLY A 168 28.39 -6.38 9.23
N ARG A 169 27.26 -6.36 8.54
CA ARG A 169 26.45 -7.54 8.22
C ARG A 169 26.29 -7.70 6.72
N ASP A 170 26.15 -8.94 6.30
CA ASP A 170 25.68 -9.25 4.95
C ASP A 170 24.27 -8.69 4.73
N PHE A 171 23.91 -8.49 3.47
CA PHE A 171 22.53 -8.17 3.08
C PHE A 171 22.27 -8.74 1.69
N TYR A 172 21.77 -9.97 1.63
CA TYR A 172 21.42 -10.61 0.36
C TYR A 172 20.27 -11.60 0.54
N PHE A 173 19.66 -11.98 -0.59
CA PHE A 173 18.54 -12.92 -0.60
C PHE A 173 18.98 -14.31 -1.05
N ARG A 174 18.42 -15.34 -0.40
CA ARG A 174 18.38 -16.71 -0.93
C ARG A 174 16.97 -17.06 -1.36
N ILE A 175 16.83 -17.66 -2.53
CA ILE A 175 15.58 -18.22 -3.03
C ILE A 175 15.72 -19.72 -3.11
N ASN A 176 14.86 -20.44 -2.39
CA ASN A 176 14.94 -21.91 -2.30
C ASN A 176 16.35 -22.38 -1.88
N GLY A 177 16.99 -21.66 -0.95
CA GLY A 177 18.33 -21.95 -0.43
C GLY A 177 19.49 -21.47 -1.31
N VAL A 178 19.24 -20.92 -2.50
CA VAL A 178 20.29 -20.46 -3.43
C VAL A 178 20.44 -18.94 -3.35
N PRO A 179 21.64 -18.40 -3.06
CA PRO A 179 21.91 -16.97 -3.12
C PRO A 179 21.64 -16.41 -4.52
N ILE A 180 20.95 -15.26 -4.59
CA ILE A 180 20.68 -14.58 -5.86
C ILE A 180 21.20 -13.15 -5.83
N PHE A 181 21.74 -12.71 -6.95
CA PHE A 181 22.07 -11.31 -7.18
C PHE A 181 20.87 -10.61 -7.82
N LEU A 182 20.32 -9.60 -7.14
CA LEU A 182 19.20 -8.82 -7.68
C LEU A 182 19.69 -7.87 -8.78
N LYS A 183 19.08 -7.97 -9.96
CA LYS A 183 19.35 -7.12 -11.13
C LYS A 183 18.03 -6.52 -11.57
N GLY A 184 17.92 -5.20 -11.54
CA GLY A 184 16.62 -4.57 -11.68
C GLY A 184 16.66 -3.05 -11.60
N SER A 185 15.46 -2.49 -11.48
CA SER A 185 15.22 -1.06 -11.29
C SER A 185 14.02 -0.83 -10.38
N ASN A 186 13.71 0.44 -10.13
CA ASN A 186 12.50 0.85 -9.42
C ASN A 186 11.34 0.99 -10.42
N TRP A 187 10.16 0.52 -10.03
CA TRP A 187 8.89 0.67 -10.71
C TRP A 187 8.12 1.82 -10.05
N ILE A 188 7.83 2.84 -10.85
CA ILE A 188 6.93 3.94 -10.50
C ILE A 188 5.62 3.79 -11.28
N PRO A 189 4.53 4.46 -10.85
CA PRO A 189 3.28 4.45 -11.59
C PRO A 189 3.48 4.86 -13.06
N ILE A 190 2.97 4.03 -13.98
CA ILE A 190 3.19 4.21 -15.43
C ILE A 190 2.27 5.26 -16.06
N SER A 191 1.40 5.86 -15.25
CA SER A 191 0.41 6.87 -15.64
C SER A 191 -0.06 7.65 -14.42
N MET A 192 -0.29 8.95 -14.58
CA MET A 192 -1.05 9.77 -13.62
C MET A 192 -2.53 9.36 -13.56
N PHE A 193 -3.01 8.68 -14.61
CA PHE A 193 -4.39 8.24 -14.78
C PHE A 193 -4.42 6.71 -14.97
N PRO A 194 -4.35 5.93 -13.88
CA PRO A 194 -4.30 4.46 -13.96
C PRO A 194 -5.60 3.84 -14.49
N LEU A 195 -6.70 4.60 -14.57
CA LEU A 195 -8.00 4.16 -15.10
C LEU A 195 -8.13 4.26 -16.62
N THR A 196 -7.04 4.52 -17.33
CA THR A 196 -7.03 4.59 -18.80
C THR A 196 -7.07 3.18 -19.41
N GLY A 197 -7.83 3.01 -20.49
CA GLY A 197 -8.17 1.68 -21.04
C GLY A 197 -7.00 0.83 -21.53
N ASN A 198 -5.81 1.40 -21.75
CA ASN A 198 -4.61 0.68 -22.20
C ASN A 198 -3.59 0.40 -21.07
N TYR A 199 -3.95 0.63 -19.80
CA TYR A 199 -3.04 0.46 -18.66
C TYR A 199 -2.44 -0.94 -18.62
N THR A 200 -3.27 -1.98 -18.74
CA THR A 200 -2.85 -3.39 -18.69
C THR A 200 -1.88 -3.75 -19.80
N ASP A 201 -2.10 -3.30 -21.03
CA ASP A 201 -1.22 -3.62 -22.16
C ASP A 201 0.14 -2.94 -22.01
N ARG A 202 0.15 -1.67 -21.58
CA ARG A 202 1.39 -0.93 -21.29
C ARG A 202 2.17 -1.58 -20.15
N LEU A 203 1.47 -2.00 -19.09
CA LEU A 203 2.07 -2.71 -17.97
C LEU A 203 2.72 -4.01 -18.41
N ARG A 204 2.04 -4.83 -19.22
CA ARG A 204 2.58 -6.09 -19.73
C ARG A 204 3.81 -5.85 -20.61
N PHE A 205 3.73 -4.89 -21.52
CA PHE A 205 4.85 -4.49 -22.37
C PHE A 205 6.09 -4.09 -21.56
N LEU A 206 5.92 -3.34 -20.47
CA LEU A 206 7.03 -2.93 -19.61
C LEU A 206 7.64 -4.10 -18.82
N LEU A 207 6.82 -5.04 -18.34
CA LEU A 207 7.30 -6.25 -17.68
C LEU A 207 8.00 -7.21 -18.67
N ASP A 208 7.51 -7.29 -19.90
CA ASP A 208 8.19 -7.98 -21.00
C ASP A 208 9.57 -7.36 -21.25
N SER A 209 9.62 -6.04 -21.39
CA SER A 209 10.87 -5.30 -21.62
C SER A 209 11.88 -5.54 -20.49
N ALA A 210 11.45 -5.53 -19.23
CA ALA A 210 12.32 -5.81 -18.08
C ALA A 210 12.89 -7.25 -18.13
N ALA A 211 12.06 -8.24 -18.46
CA ALA A 211 12.49 -9.62 -18.59
C ALA A 211 13.48 -9.80 -19.76
N GLU A 212 13.22 -9.18 -20.91
CA GLU A 212 14.04 -9.27 -22.12
C GLU A 212 15.46 -8.73 -21.91
N VAL A 213 15.63 -7.68 -21.10
CA VAL A 213 16.96 -7.15 -20.74
C VAL A 213 17.62 -7.87 -19.56
N GLY A 214 17.03 -8.97 -19.09
CA GLY A 214 17.62 -9.84 -18.07
C GLY A 214 17.51 -9.34 -16.64
N MET A 215 16.56 -8.45 -16.35
CA MET A 215 16.18 -8.11 -14.97
C MET A 215 15.49 -9.30 -14.32
N ASN A 216 15.80 -9.54 -13.04
CA ASN A 216 15.15 -10.56 -12.22
C ASN A 216 14.42 -9.96 -11.02
N ALA A 217 14.49 -8.65 -10.81
CA ALA A 217 13.82 -7.96 -9.73
C ALA A 217 13.32 -6.57 -10.17
N LEU A 218 12.21 -6.13 -9.58
CA LEU A 218 11.73 -4.75 -9.63
C LEU A 218 11.33 -4.31 -8.22
N ARG A 219 11.57 -3.04 -7.90
CA ARG A 219 11.08 -2.44 -6.65
C ARG A 219 9.85 -1.59 -6.93
N VAL A 220 8.67 -2.02 -6.46
CA VAL A 220 7.47 -1.18 -6.47
C VAL A 220 7.65 -0.12 -5.39
N TRP A 221 7.91 1.11 -5.81
CA TRP A 221 8.32 2.22 -4.95
C TRP A 221 7.16 2.80 -4.12
N GLY A 222 7.44 3.12 -2.86
CA GLY A 222 6.44 3.45 -1.84
C GLY A 222 5.69 4.78 -2.01
N GLY A 223 6.09 5.67 -2.90
CA GLY A 223 5.29 6.86 -3.20
C GLY A 223 4.24 6.65 -4.30
N GLY A 224 4.20 5.44 -4.87
CA GLY A 224 3.30 5.05 -5.96
C GLY A 224 1.98 4.46 -5.49
N LEU A 225 1.67 3.29 -6.04
CA LEU A 225 0.43 2.52 -5.78
C LEU A 225 0.80 1.09 -5.38
N TYR A 226 -0.06 0.46 -4.58
CA TYR A 226 -0.13 -1.00 -4.62
C TYR A 226 -0.64 -1.39 -6.00
N GLU A 227 0.16 -2.14 -6.75
CA GLU A 227 -0.16 -2.43 -8.15
C GLU A 227 -1.36 -3.38 -8.30
N THR A 228 -1.83 -3.49 -9.54
CA THR A 228 -2.95 -4.37 -9.89
C THR A 228 -2.62 -5.85 -9.68
N GLU A 229 -3.63 -6.71 -9.50
CA GLU A 229 -3.45 -8.17 -9.48
C GLU A 229 -2.70 -8.68 -10.73
N GLU A 230 -2.99 -8.07 -11.89
CA GLU A 230 -2.35 -8.40 -13.15
C GLU A 230 -0.84 -8.13 -13.12
N PHE A 231 -0.39 -7.04 -12.48
CA PHE A 231 1.03 -6.76 -12.28
C PHE A 231 1.75 -7.93 -11.62
N TYR A 232 1.30 -8.33 -10.43
CA TYR A 232 1.98 -9.35 -9.63
C TYR A 232 1.89 -10.73 -10.28
N ASN A 233 0.75 -11.06 -10.89
CA ASN A 233 0.56 -12.30 -11.62
C ASN A 233 1.47 -12.36 -12.85
N TYR A 234 1.52 -11.29 -13.64
CA TYR A 234 2.36 -11.24 -14.83
C TYR A 234 3.85 -11.27 -14.49
N ALA A 235 4.29 -10.50 -13.48
CA ALA A 235 5.65 -10.58 -12.93
C ALA A 235 6.00 -12.01 -12.48
N SER A 236 5.06 -12.72 -11.84
CA SER A 236 5.27 -14.13 -11.46
C SER A 236 5.47 -15.02 -12.69
N THR A 237 4.74 -14.80 -13.80
CA THR A 237 4.95 -15.58 -15.05
C THR A 237 6.28 -15.28 -15.73
N LYS A 238 6.86 -14.11 -15.49
CA LYS A 238 8.17 -13.69 -16.01
C LYS A 238 9.33 -14.06 -15.10
N GLY A 239 9.06 -14.55 -13.90
CA GLY A 239 10.10 -14.81 -12.91
C GLY A 239 10.74 -13.53 -12.35
N ILE A 240 10.04 -12.40 -12.41
CA ILE A 240 10.49 -11.12 -11.84
C ILE A 240 10.07 -11.07 -10.37
N LEU A 241 11.06 -10.91 -9.49
CA LEU A 241 10.88 -10.73 -8.06
C LEU A 241 10.47 -9.30 -7.73
N ILE A 242 9.57 -9.13 -6.76
CA ILE A 242 9.07 -7.80 -6.38
C ILE A 242 9.52 -7.45 -4.98
N TRP A 243 10.35 -6.42 -4.87
CA TRP A 243 10.52 -5.67 -3.63
C TRP A 243 9.32 -4.73 -3.48
N GLN A 244 8.47 -4.96 -2.49
CA GLN A 244 7.24 -4.20 -2.30
C GLN A 244 7.41 -3.20 -1.17
N ASP A 245 7.55 -1.92 -1.49
CA ASP A 245 7.37 -0.90 -0.46
C ASP A 245 5.89 -0.80 -0.07
N LEU A 246 5.60 -0.41 1.16
CA LEU A 246 4.28 0.08 1.55
C LEU A 246 4.16 1.56 1.17
N MET A 247 2.93 2.07 1.05
CA MET A 247 2.69 3.34 0.37
C MET A 247 2.98 4.58 1.24
N PHE A 248 4.24 4.69 1.68
CA PHE A 248 4.82 5.76 2.49
C PHE A 248 6.20 6.10 1.92
N ALA A 249 6.48 7.38 1.63
CA ALA A 249 7.74 7.77 0.98
C ALA A 249 8.15 9.21 1.25
N CYS A 250 9.43 9.40 1.61
CA CYS A 250 10.11 10.68 1.81
C CYS A 250 9.30 11.70 2.62
N ALA A 251 8.65 11.24 3.69
CA ALA A 251 7.81 12.05 4.54
C ALA A 251 7.64 11.43 5.93
N LEU A 252 7.43 12.29 6.93
CA LEU A 252 6.80 11.89 8.17
C LEU A 252 5.28 11.86 7.99
N TYR A 253 4.62 11.04 8.78
CA TYR A 253 3.18 10.80 8.72
C TYR A 253 2.58 10.99 10.11
N PRO A 254 1.32 11.45 10.19
CA PRO A 254 0.66 11.64 11.48
C PRO A 254 0.45 10.30 12.20
N THR A 255 0.47 10.34 13.54
CA THR A 255 0.33 9.16 14.40
C THR A 255 -0.91 9.24 15.31
N ASN A 256 -1.85 10.13 14.97
CA ASN A 256 -3.12 10.17 15.67
C ASN A 256 -3.93 8.88 15.41
N LYS A 257 -4.83 8.56 16.35
CA LYS A 257 -5.57 7.29 16.32
C LYS A 257 -6.32 7.05 15.02
N GLU A 258 -6.97 8.08 14.47
CA GLU A 258 -7.74 7.96 13.23
C GLU A 258 -6.86 7.56 12.03
N PHE A 259 -5.67 8.17 11.91
CA PHE A 259 -4.75 7.82 10.83
C PHE A 259 -4.19 6.41 11.01
N LEU A 260 -3.78 6.05 12.23
CA LEU A 260 -3.27 4.69 12.52
C LEU A 260 -4.34 3.61 12.29
N ASP A 261 -5.59 3.83 12.67
CA ASP A 261 -6.69 2.90 12.42
C ASP A 261 -6.94 2.69 10.91
N SER A 262 -6.84 3.77 10.12
CA SER A 262 -6.92 3.70 8.65
C SER A 262 -5.76 2.89 8.06
N VAL A 263 -4.53 3.13 8.54
CA VAL A 263 -3.34 2.38 8.12
C VAL A 263 -3.44 0.90 8.52
N GLN A 264 -3.93 0.58 9.71
CA GLN A 264 -4.13 -0.82 10.12
C GLN A 264 -5.06 -1.56 9.16
N THR A 265 -6.18 -0.92 8.80
CA THR A 265 -7.14 -1.49 7.83
C THR A 265 -6.48 -1.68 6.46
N GLU A 266 -5.70 -0.70 6.00
CA GLU A 266 -4.94 -0.78 4.76
C GLU A 266 -3.94 -1.95 4.76
N MET A 267 -3.16 -2.10 5.83
CA MET A 267 -2.18 -3.18 5.95
C MET A 267 -2.87 -4.55 5.96
N GLN A 268 -3.94 -4.70 6.73
CA GLN A 268 -4.70 -5.94 6.79
C GLN A 268 -5.22 -6.34 5.40
N GLN A 269 -5.76 -5.39 4.64
CA GLN A 269 -6.30 -5.68 3.31
C GLN A 269 -5.20 -5.91 2.26
N GLN A 270 -4.19 -5.03 2.19
CA GLN A 270 -3.17 -5.10 1.15
C GLN A 270 -2.21 -6.27 1.37
N ILE A 271 -1.75 -6.54 2.59
CA ILE A 271 -0.88 -7.69 2.84
C ILE A 271 -1.63 -8.99 2.57
N TRP A 272 -2.89 -9.08 2.99
CA TRP A 272 -3.72 -10.24 2.69
C TRP A 272 -3.92 -10.45 1.19
N ARG A 273 -4.18 -9.37 0.45
CA ARG A 273 -4.31 -9.41 -1.01
C ARG A 273 -3.02 -9.88 -1.68
N LEU A 274 -1.88 -9.35 -1.22
CA LEU A 274 -0.58 -9.48 -1.88
C LEU A 274 0.17 -10.77 -1.56
N ARG A 275 0.07 -11.30 -0.34
CA ARG A 275 0.84 -12.47 0.15
C ARG A 275 0.76 -13.72 -0.72
N LYS A 276 -0.31 -13.86 -1.52
CA LYS A 276 -0.55 -14.99 -2.42
C LYS A 276 0.37 -15.00 -3.66
N HIS A 277 1.01 -13.88 -4.00
CA HIS A 277 1.83 -13.77 -5.21
C HIS A 277 3.27 -14.21 -4.95
N ALA A 278 3.72 -15.25 -5.65
CA ALA A 278 5.08 -15.79 -5.51
C ALA A 278 6.19 -14.83 -5.97
N SER A 279 5.85 -13.83 -6.81
CA SER A 279 6.78 -12.77 -7.22
C SER A 279 7.26 -11.93 -6.04
N ILE A 280 6.44 -11.67 -5.02
CA ILE A 280 6.85 -10.85 -3.88
C ILE A 280 8.03 -11.49 -3.15
N LEU A 281 9.08 -10.69 -2.99
CA LEU A 281 10.34 -11.04 -2.37
C LEU A 281 10.39 -10.57 -0.92
N VAL A 282 10.11 -9.28 -0.69
CA VAL A 282 10.28 -8.59 0.59
C VAL A 282 9.26 -7.46 0.66
N TYR A 283 8.80 -7.15 1.87
CA TYR A 283 8.05 -5.92 2.14
C TYR A 283 8.97 -4.90 2.82
N ALA A 284 8.91 -3.64 2.41
CA ALA A 284 9.59 -2.53 3.08
C ALA A 284 8.57 -1.51 3.59
N GLY A 285 8.72 -1.07 4.84
CA GLY A 285 7.74 -0.23 5.54
C GLY A 285 7.52 1.14 4.87
N ASN A 286 8.56 1.68 4.24
CA ASN A 286 8.53 2.96 3.54
C ASN A 286 9.77 3.12 2.63
N ASN A 287 9.76 4.20 1.84
CA ASN A 287 10.93 4.72 1.15
C ASN A 287 11.56 5.88 1.94
N GLU A 288 12.82 5.73 2.34
CA GLU A 288 13.73 6.76 2.84
C GLU A 288 13.35 7.48 4.14
N ASN A 289 12.29 7.07 4.86
CA ASN A 289 11.90 7.81 6.05
C ASN A 289 12.86 7.59 7.24
N GLU A 290 13.53 6.43 7.31
CA GLU A 290 14.57 6.19 8.33
C GLU A 290 15.77 7.13 8.14
N ILE A 291 16.29 7.21 6.91
CA ILE A 291 17.42 8.08 6.58
C ILE A 291 17.03 9.57 6.64
N ALA A 292 15.78 9.93 6.29
CA ALA A 292 15.32 11.31 6.35
C ALA A 292 15.33 11.88 7.77
N ILE A 293 14.95 11.07 8.76
CA ILE A 293 15.08 11.45 10.19
C ILE A 293 16.55 11.52 10.58
N ARG A 294 17.34 10.49 10.22
CA ARG A 294 18.75 10.40 10.61
C ARG A 294 19.61 11.55 10.09
N ASP A 295 19.35 11.99 8.86
CA ASP A 295 20.08 13.05 8.17
C ASP A 295 19.38 14.41 8.30
N HIS A 296 18.36 14.53 9.16
CA HIS A 296 17.66 15.77 9.47
C HIS A 296 17.16 16.52 8.21
N TRP A 297 16.50 15.81 7.30
CA TRP A 297 16.02 16.39 6.03
C TRP A 297 15.09 17.59 6.20
N TRP A 298 14.41 17.66 7.35
CA TRP A 298 13.44 18.69 7.66
C TRP A 298 13.79 19.39 8.97
N SER A 299 13.39 20.65 9.06
CA SER A 299 13.49 21.44 10.29
C SER A 299 12.11 22.02 10.59
N VAL A 300 11.42 21.44 11.58
CA VAL A 300 10.08 21.84 11.98
C VAL A 300 10.07 22.36 13.41
N SER A 301 9.39 23.49 13.64
CA SER A 301 9.24 24.04 14.99
C SER A 301 8.40 23.11 15.87
N ASN A 302 8.82 22.94 17.12
CA ASN A 302 8.15 22.10 18.13
C ASN A 302 8.04 20.61 17.75
N TYR A 303 8.86 20.12 16.82
CA TYR A 303 8.96 18.71 16.49
C TYR A 303 10.43 18.28 16.56
N SER A 304 10.81 17.67 17.69
CA SER A 304 12.20 17.23 17.91
C SER A 304 12.46 15.87 17.26
N GLU A 305 13.73 15.57 16.90
CA GLU A 305 14.14 14.26 16.38
C GLU A 305 13.63 13.09 17.26
N THR A 306 13.69 13.19 18.59
CA THR A 306 13.14 12.16 19.49
C THR A 306 11.66 11.88 19.26
N GLN A 307 10.88 12.93 18.97
CA GLN A 307 9.44 12.82 18.68
C GLN A 307 9.23 12.27 17.27
N GLU A 308 10.04 12.67 16.28
CA GLU A 308 10.03 12.10 14.92
C GLU A 308 10.32 10.59 14.95
N VAL A 309 11.33 10.17 15.72
CA VAL A 309 11.65 8.76 15.95
C VAL A 309 10.50 8.04 16.66
N SER A 310 9.91 8.65 17.69
CA SER A 310 8.75 8.06 18.39
C SER A 310 7.57 7.84 17.44
N ASP A 311 7.27 8.80 16.57
CA ASP A 311 6.19 8.70 15.60
C ASP A 311 6.50 7.67 14.50
N TYR A 312 7.75 7.62 14.05
CA TYR A 312 8.24 6.60 13.13
C TYR A 312 8.06 5.19 13.69
N VAL A 313 8.47 4.97 14.95
CA VAL A 313 8.32 3.68 15.65
C VAL A 313 6.84 3.33 15.80
N ALA A 314 6.00 4.27 16.24
CA ALA A 314 4.57 4.06 16.41
C ALA A 314 3.88 3.60 15.10
N LEU A 315 4.25 4.21 13.97
CA LEU A 315 3.70 3.85 12.66
C LEU A 315 4.28 2.55 12.10
N TYR A 316 5.61 2.45 11.96
CA TYR A 316 6.22 1.36 11.22
C TYR A 316 6.49 0.12 12.07
N ALA A 317 6.99 0.30 13.30
CA ALA A 317 7.38 -0.81 14.16
C ALA A 317 6.21 -1.34 15.00
N ASP A 318 5.38 -0.47 15.55
CA ASP A 318 4.30 -0.87 16.46
C ASP A 318 2.98 -1.17 15.73
N THR A 319 2.71 -0.48 14.61
CA THR A 319 1.45 -0.63 13.87
C THR A 319 1.61 -1.53 12.64
N ILE A 320 2.52 -1.20 11.73
CA ILE A 320 2.65 -1.89 10.43
C ILE A 320 3.34 -3.25 10.56
N SER A 321 4.55 -3.29 11.14
CA SER A 321 5.39 -4.49 11.24
C SER A 321 4.65 -5.71 11.82
N PRO A 322 3.89 -5.61 12.92
CA PRO A 322 3.21 -6.78 13.49
C PRO A 322 2.14 -7.33 12.56
N ILE A 323 1.38 -6.46 11.87
CA ILE A 323 0.35 -6.86 10.91
C ILE A 323 0.98 -7.59 9.73
N VAL A 324 2.07 -7.05 9.18
CA VAL A 324 2.76 -7.68 8.04
C VAL A 324 3.33 -9.04 8.45
N ARG A 325 4.07 -9.13 9.55
CA ARG A 325 4.73 -10.36 10.01
C ARG A 325 3.72 -11.44 10.41
N GLN A 326 2.60 -11.07 11.03
CA GLN A 326 1.52 -12.00 11.36
C GLN A 326 0.77 -12.46 10.11
N SER A 327 0.51 -11.53 9.19
CA SER A 327 -0.25 -11.82 7.97
C SER A 327 0.57 -12.57 6.94
N ASP A 328 1.88 -12.39 6.86
CA ASP A 328 2.74 -13.10 5.91
C ASP A 328 4.12 -13.42 6.51
N PRO A 329 4.22 -14.49 7.34
CA PRO A 329 5.49 -14.88 7.94
C PRO A 329 6.46 -15.53 6.95
N SER A 330 6.06 -15.72 5.68
CA SER A 330 6.87 -16.42 4.67
C SER A 330 7.90 -15.52 3.97
N ARG A 331 7.86 -14.21 4.24
CA ARG A 331 8.72 -13.21 3.61
C ARG A 331 9.31 -12.27 4.66
N PRO A 332 10.53 -11.75 4.43
CA PRO A 332 11.11 -10.73 5.28
C PRO A 332 10.33 -9.42 5.20
N PHE A 333 10.37 -8.66 6.28
CA PHE A 333 9.88 -7.28 6.38
C PHE A 333 11.03 -6.40 6.85
N LEU A 334 11.21 -5.25 6.19
CA LEU A 334 12.17 -4.20 6.54
C LEU A 334 11.42 -2.97 7.00
N LEU A 335 11.91 -2.25 8.01
CA LEU A 335 11.26 -1.00 8.45
C LEU A 335 11.33 0.12 7.41
N SER A 336 12.45 0.24 6.69
CA SER A 336 12.66 1.25 5.63
C SER A 336 13.51 0.72 4.49
N SER A 337 13.65 1.54 3.45
CA SER A 337 14.59 1.38 2.36
C SER A 337 15.17 2.77 2.00
N PRO A 338 16.47 3.05 2.20
CA PRO A 338 17.49 2.15 2.76
C PRO A 338 17.32 1.92 4.27
N SER A 339 17.93 0.85 4.79
CA SER A 339 17.94 0.53 6.22
C SER A 339 19.17 -0.31 6.57
N ASN A 340 19.58 -0.29 7.85
CA ASN A 340 20.56 -1.24 8.39
C ASN A 340 19.94 -2.60 8.77
N GLY A 341 18.65 -2.80 8.46
CA GLY A 341 17.94 -4.05 8.66
C GLY A 341 17.88 -4.44 10.13
N ILE A 342 18.32 -5.66 10.47
CA ILE A 342 18.22 -6.19 11.84
C ILE A 342 18.91 -5.29 12.89
N GLN A 343 19.87 -4.45 12.50
CA GLN A 343 20.52 -3.53 13.44
C GLN A 343 19.66 -2.30 13.79
N THR A 344 18.73 -1.91 12.90
CA THR A 344 17.72 -0.89 13.21
C THR A 344 16.51 -1.51 13.92
N GLU A 345 16.18 -2.77 13.59
CA GLU A 345 14.94 -3.44 14.02
C GLU A 345 15.00 -4.11 15.40
N MET A 346 16.20 -4.37 15.93
CA MET A 346 16.44 -4.88 17.29
C MET A 346 16.69 -3.75 18.27
#